data_AF-A0A194AL18-F1
#
_entry.id   AF-A0A194AL18-F1
#
_cell.length_a   1.000
_cell.length_b   1.000
_cell.length_c   1.000
_cell.angle_alpha   90.00
_cell.angle_beta   90.00
_cell.angle_gamma   90.00
#
_symmetry.space_group_name_H-M   'P 1'
#
loop_
_entity.id
_entity.type
_entity.pdbx_description
1 polymer ?
#
loop_
_entity_poly.entity_id
_entity_poly.type
_entity_poly.pdbx_seq_one_letter_code
_entity_poly.pdbx_strand_id
1 'polypeptide(L)'
;MSTEYLYSQGNLLEDRHTYQYSQYMGYDFLKSWKESRNMVAVEFGTPLPPPTPQYPYQPLSTPIRTTQRLEELMAGLMQGMFEELRQELGIWVKKFEVSKRLFDTYDSDFKPVTKDKYDDLSNYLRYAEIMEFAYRQNADLPYLNVLLKVIDTLIAYSKYLLPENQARLAWLIKREIYHVGALADKNGLKI
;
A
#
# COMPACT_ATOMS: atom_id res chain seq x y z
N MET A 1 10.80 -27.69 2.94
CA MET A 1 9.77 -27.53 1.90
C MET A 1 9.73 -26.04 1.58
N SER A 2 9.78 -25.66 0.30
CA SER A 2 9.65 -24.24 -0.08
C SER A 2 8.21 -23.81 0.21
N THR A 3 8.02 -22.92 1.16
CA THR A 3 6.70 -22.35 1.45
C THR A 3 6.40 -21.32 0.38
N GLU A 4 5.38 -21.56 -0.45
CA GLU A 4 4.97 -20.60 -1.48
C GLU A 4 4.22 -19.43 -0.83
N TYR A 5 4.57 -18.19 -1.22
CA TYR A 5 3.88 -17.00 -0.73
C TYR A 5 2.61 -16.73 -1.54
N LEU A 6 1.45 -17.09 -0.98
CA LEU A 6 0.16 -17.05 -1.68
C LEU A 6 -0.56 -15.69 -1.59
N TYR A 7 -0.10 -14.77 -0.74
CA TYR A 7 -0.85 -13.55 -0.41
C TYR A 7 -0.80 -12.46 -1.49
N SER A 8 0.03 -12.65 -2.51
CA SER A 8 0.16 -11.77 -3.68
C SER A 8 -0.31 -12.45 -4.97
N GLN A 9 -1.10 -13.51 -4.88
CA GLN A 9 -1.58 -14.29 -6.01
C GLN A 9 -3.11 -14.20 -6.15
N GLY A 10 -3.61 -14.30 -7.39
CA GLY A 10 -5.05 -14.33 -7.68
C GLY A 10 -5.69 -12.95 -7.86
N ASN A 11 -7.02 -12.92 -7.85
CA ASN A 11 -7.82 -11.72 -8.14
C ASN A 11 -8.13 -10.96 -6.84
N LEU A 12 -7.13 -10.37 -6.18
CA LEU A 12 -7.25 -9.84 -4.80
C LEU A 12 -8.28 -8.71 -4.61
N LEU A 13 -8.69 -8.03 -5.69
CA LEU A 13 -9.80 -7.08 -5.66
C LEU A 13 -11.15 -7.79 -5.54
N GLU A 14 -11.32 -8.97 -6.14
CA GLU A 14 -12.55 -9.77 -6.06
C GLU A 14 -12.51 -10.81 -4.94
N ASP A 15 -11.44 -11.59 -4.88
CA ASP A 15 -11.19 -12.70 -3.96
C ASP A 15 -10.33 -12.24 -2.80
N ARG A 16 -10.96 -11.54 -1.86
CA ARG A 16 -10.26 -10.94 -0.72
C ARG A 16 -9.69 -12.01 0.22
N HIS A 17 -8.42 -11.87 0.58
CA HIS A 17 -7.84 -12.72 1.62
C HIS A 17 -8.52 -12.52 2.99
N THR A 18 -8.97 -13.63 3.57
CA THR A 18 -9.42 -13.71 4.97
C THR A 18 -8.27 -14.21 5.85
N TYR A 19 -7.50 -13.28 6.42
CA TYR A 19 -6.36 -13.58 7.30
C TYR A 19 -6.75 -14.25 8.64
N GLN A 20 -8.05 -14.41 8.94
CA GLN A 20 -8.53 -14.98 10.22
C GLN A 20 -8.14 -16.45 10.45
N TYR A 21 -7.80 -17.18 9.38
CA TYR A 21 -7.43 -18.60 9.44
C TYR A 21 -6.05 -18.89 8.84
N SER A 22 -5.20 -17.86 8.68
CA SER A 22 -3.86 -18.06 8.16
C SER A 22 -3.02 -18.89 9.13
N GLN A 23 -2.40 -19.96 8.64
CA GLN A 23 -1.47 -20.78 9.43
C GLN A 23 -0.27 -19.94 9.87
N TYR A 24 0.12 -20.06 11.14
CA TYR A 24 1.38 -19.51 11.61
C TYR A 24 2.53 -20.30 11.00
N MET A 25 3.27 -19.66 10.09
CA MET A 25 4.41 -20.24 9.39
C MET A 25 5.75 -19.64 9.85
N GLY A 26 5.73 -18.77 10.87
CA GLY A 26 6.93 -18.27 11.56
C GLY A 26 8.00 -17.69 10.63
N TYR A 27 9.24 -18.13 10.82
CA TYR A 27 10.39 -17.66 10.04
C TYR A 27 10.27 -17.96 8.54
N ASP A 28 9.74 -19.13 8.19
CA ASP A 28 9.61 -19.56 6.80
C ASP A 28 8.64 -18.64 6.02
N PHE A 29 7.63 -18.09 6.70
CA PHE A 29 6.76 -17.07 6.12
C PHE A 29 7.54 -15.82 5.70
N LEU A 30 8.35 -15.27 6.61
CA LEU A 30 9.12 -14.05 6.34
C LEU A 30 10.15 -14.29 5.24
N LYS A 31 10.76 -15.48 5.20
CA LYS A 31 11.64 -15.87 4.11
C LYS A 31 10.89 -15.93 2.77
N SER A 32 9.76 -16.64 2.71
CA SER A 32 8.95 -16.75 1.49
C SER A 32 8.42 -15.40 0.99
N TRP A 33 8.02 -14.51 1.91
CA TRP A 33 7.58 -13.16 1.61
C TRP A 33 8.74 -12.37 0.99
N LYS A 34 9.91 -12.36 1.63
CA LYS A 34 11.09 -11.64 1.13
C LYS A 34 11.55 -12.15 -0.23
N GLU A 35 11.53 -13.46 -0.44
CA GLU A 35 11.83 -14.09 -1.73
C GLU A 35 10.83 -13.66 -2.81
N SER A 36 9.52 -13.70 -2.52
CA SER A 36 8.46 -13.20 -3.41
C SER A 36 8.72 -11.76 -3.84
N ARG A 37 9.01 -10.88 -2.87
CA ARG A 37 9.32 -9.48 -3.13
C ARG A 37 10.56 -9.27 -3.98
N ASN A 38 11.64 -9.98 -3.69
CA ASN A 38 12.89 -9.87 -4.45
C ASN A 38 12.73 -10.33 -5.89
N MET A 39 11.99 -11.41 -6.15
CA MET A 39 11.72 -11.88 -7.51
C MET A 39 11.01 -10.79 -8.34
N VAL A 40 9.95 -10.20 -7.77
CA VAL A 40 9.19 -9.14 -8.43
C VAL A 40 10.03 -7.88 -8.63
N ALA A 41 10.82 -7.48 -7.64
CA ALA A 41 11.67 -6.30 -7.74
C ALA A 41 12.78 -6.46 -8.81
N VAL A 42 13.29 -7.67 -9.03
CA VAL A 42 14.24 -7.97 -10.11
C VAL A 42 13.55 -7.88 -11.48
N GLU A 43 12.32 -8.39 -11.60
CA GLU A 43 11.54 -8.35 -12.84
C GLU A 43 11.28 -6.90 -13.32
N PHE A 44 10.93 -6.00 -12.41
CA PHE A 44 10.63 -4.60 -12.74
C PHE A 44 11.86 -3.70 -12.97
N GLY A 45 13.07 -4.22 -12.75
CA GLY A 45 14.32 -3.52 -13.05
C GLY A 45 14.64 -2.37 -12.10
N THR A 46 14.99 -1.20 -12.66
CA THR A 46 15.50 -0.06 -11.87
C THR A 46 14.37 0.62 -11.09
N PRO A 47 14.44 0.67 -9.75
CA PRO A 47 13.41 1.32 -8.95
C PRO A 47 13.34 2.83 -9.19
N LEU A 48 12.13 3.36 -9.28
CA LEU A 48 11.86 4.79 -9.43
C LEU A 48 11.14 5.32 -8.17
N PRO A 49 11.62 6.39 -7.52
CA PRO A 49 10.89 7.00 -6.41
C PRO A 49 9.53 7.54 -6.84
N PRO A 50 8.59 7.75 -5.90
CA PRO A 50 7.30 8.34 -6.20
C PRO A 50 7.45 9.71 -6.89
N PRO A 51 6.66 10.00 -7.94
CA PRO A 51 6.64 11.32 -8.56
C PRO A 51 6.04 12.34 -7.58
N THR A 52 6.42 13.61 -7.77
CA THR A 52 5.79 14.73 -7.07
C THR A 52 4.27 14.72 -7.28
N PRO A 53 3.49 15.13 -6.27
CA PRO A 53 2.04 15.19 -6.40
C PRO A 53 1.63 16.20 -7.46
N GLN A 54 0.61 15.85 -8.24
CA GLN A 54 0.08 16.67 -9.32
C GLN A 54 -0.83 17.78 -8.82
N TYR A 55 -1.49 17.57 -7.67
CA TYR A 55 -2.38 18.54 -7.05
C TYR A 55 -1.73 19.09 -5.78
N PRO A 56 -1.79 20.41 -5.53
CA PRO A 56 -1.38 20.97 -4.26
C PRO A 56 -2.33 20.50 -3.16
N TYR A 57 -1.88 20.49 -1.91
CA TYR A 57 -2.75 20.21 -0.78
C TYR A 57 -3.95 21.17 -0.77
N GLN A 58 -5.15 20.60 -0.55
CA GLN A 58 -6.37 21.33 -0.26
C GLN A 58 -7.05 20.70 0.96
N PRO A 59 -7.81 21.48 1.75
CA PRO A 59 -8.68 20.91 2.78
C PRO A 59 -9.67 19.91 2.17
N LEU A 60 -10.05 18.90 2.97
CA LEU A 60 -11.00 17.88 2.55
C LEU A 60 -12.31 18.51 2.03
N SER A 61 -12.69 18.16 0.81
CA SER A 61 -13.94 18.59 0.17
C SER A 61 -14.78 17.38 -0.22
N THR A 62 -16.07 17.61 -0.47
CA THR A 62 -17.02 16.56 -0.87
C THR A 62 -17.69 16.92 -2.20
N PRO A 63 -17.94 15.94 -3.10
CA PRO A 63 -17.58 14.52 -2.99
C PRO A 63 -16.06 14.27 -3.05
N ILE A 64 -15.59 13.23 -2.35
CA ILE A 64 -14.18 12.88 -2.28
C ILE A 64 -13.82 12.06 -3.51
N ARG A 65 -13.10 12.66 -4.46
CA ARG A 65 -12.52 11.95 -5.61
C ARG A 65 -11.19 11.35 -5.21
N THR A 66 -11.07 10.03 -5.23
CA THR A 66 -9.94 9.31 -4.64
C THR A 66 -8.61 9.70 -5.27
N THR A 67 -8.50 9.72 -6.59
CA THR A 67 -7.27 10.10 -7.28
C THR A 67 -6.80 11.49 -6.86
N GLN A 68 -7.70 12.48 -6.91
CA GLN A 68 -7.37 13.84 -6.50
C GLN A 68 -6.99 13.90 -5.00
N ARG A 69 -7.76 13.22 -4.14
CA ARG A 69 -7.53 13.28 -2.69
C ARG A 69 -6.20 12.65 -2.28
N LEU A 70 -5.82 11.54 -2.91
CA LEU A 70 -4.52 10.91 -2.64
C LEU A 70 -3.35 11.81 -3.05
N GLU A 71 -3.47 12.52 -4.17
CA GLU A 71 -2.46 13.50 -4.59
C GLU A 71 -2.38 14.68 -3.61
N GLU A 72 -3.52 15.23 -3.17
CA GLU A 72 -3.59 16.30 -2.16
C GLU A 72 -2.99 15.85 -0.81
N LEU A 73 -3.27 14.62 -0.38
CA LEU A 73 -2.71 14.04 0.84
C LEU A 73 -1.19 13.90 0.74
N MET A 74 -0.68 13.38 -0.37
CA MET A 74 0.75 13.27 -0.61
C MET A 74 1.41 14.66 -0.59
N ALA A 75 0.77 15.68 -1.19
CA ALA A 75 1.25 17.05 -1.15
C ALA A 75 1.32 17.62 0.28
N GLY A 76 0.28 17.40 1.09
CA GLY A 76 0.29 17.87 2.49
C GLY A 76 1.35 17.16 3.33
N LEU A 77 1.52 15.85 3.14
CA LEU A 77 2.58 15.09 3.81
C LEU A 77 3.99 15.58 3.42
N MET A 78 4.23 15.87 2.14
CA MET A 78 5.50 16.45 1.68
C MET A 78 5.75 17.86 2.22
N GLN A 79 4.71 18.58 2.63
CA GLN A 79 4.79 19.88 3.31
C GLN A 79 4.95 19.75 4.83
N GLY A 80 5.07 18.54 5.37
CA GLY A 80 5.26 18.30 6.80
C GLY A 80 3.96 18.28 7.61
N MET A 81 2.79 18.22 6.97
CA MET A 81 1.48 18.30 7.62
C MET A 81 1.01 16.96 8.21
N PHE A 82 1.92 16.15 8.76
CA PHE A 82 1.60 14.79 9.19
C PHE A 82 0.56 14.77 10.33
N GLU A 83 0.71 15.63 11.33
CA GLU A 83 -0.18 15.65 12.50
C GLU A 83 -1.59 16.14 12.12
N GLU A 84 -1.70 17.11 11.23
CA GLU A 84 -2.96 17.64 10.70
C GLU A 84 -3.72 16.57 9.89
N LEU A 85 -2.98 15.73 9.16
CA LEU A 85 -3.57 14.70 8.29
C LEU A 85 -3.77 13.36 8.99
N ARG A 86 -3.24 13.19 10.20
CA ARG A 86 -3.25 11.91 10.92
C ARG A 86 -4.64 11.31 11.09
N GLN A 87 -5.64 12.14 11.39
CA GLN A 87 -7.03 11.67 11.53
C GLN A 87 -7.58 11.11 10.21
N GLU A 88 -7.34 11.80 9.10
CA GLU A 88 -7.79 11.35 7.78
C GLU A 88 -7.05 10.08 7.34
N LEU A 89 -5.74 10.00 7.56
CA LEU A 89 -4.95 8.79 7.31
C LEU A 89 -5.53 7.59 8.07
N GLY A 90 -5.94 7.78 9.33
CA GLY A 90 -6.61 6.75 10.13
C GLY A 90 -7.94 6.29 9.53
N ILE A 91 -8.71 7.19 8.91
CA ILE A 91 -9.94 6.84 8.19
C ILE A 91 -9.62 5.98 6.96
N TRP A 92 -8.64 6.41 6.14
CA TRP A 92 -8.21 5.64 4.97
C TRP A 92 -7.74 4.24 5.33
N VAL A 93 -6.90 4.13 6.36
CA VAL A 93 -6.44 2.83 6.91
C VAL A 93 -7.64 1.95 7.24
N LYS A 94 -8.56 2.44 8.08
CA LYS A 94 -9.75 1.67 8.50
C LYS A 94 -10.59 1.22 7.30
N LYS A 95 -10.80 2.10 6.32
CA LYS A 95 -11.58 1.80 5.12
C LYS A 95 -10.91 0.72 4.30
N PHE A 96 -9.62 0.87 4.00
CA PHE A 96 -8.88 -0.13 3.24
C PHE A 96 -8.82 -1.46 3.98
N GLU A 97 -8.67 -1.47 5.31
CA GLU A 97 -8.67 -2.72 6.06
C GLU A 97 -9.99 -3.49 5.94
N VAL A 98 -11.12 -2.78 5.90
CA VAL A 98 -12.46 -3.37 5.80
C VAL A 98 -12.85 -3.74 4.38
N SER A 99 -12.51 -2.96 3.36
CA SER A 99 -12.94 -3.21 1.97
C SER A 99 -11.89 -3.92 1.13
N LYS A 100 -10.59 -3.73 1.43
CA LYS A 100 -9.45 -4.01 0.54
C LYS A 100 -9.53 -3.29 -0.81
N ARG A 101 -10.37 -2.25 -0.90
CA ARG A 101 -10.69 -1.54 -2.14
C ARG A 101 -10.64 -0.03 -1.95
N LEU A 102 -10.07 0.66 -2.93
CA LEU A 102 -10.11 2.12 -3.07
C LEU A 102 -11.14 2.45 -4.14
N PHE A 103 -12.31 2.91 -3.72
CA PHE A 103 -13.38 3.27 -4.65
C PHE A 103 -13.08 4.63 -5.29
N ASP A 104 -13.56 4.86 -6.51
CA ASP A 104 -13.28 6.08 -7.26
C ASP A 104 -13.77 7.35 -6.54
N THR A 105 -14.97 7.29 -5.94
CA THR A 105 -15.59 8.42 -5.26
C THR A 105 -16.23 8.00 -3.94
N TYR A 106 -16.08 8.84 -2.91
CA TYR A 106 -16.74 8.70 -1.62
C TYR A 106 -17.58 9.94 -1.25
N ASP A 107 -18.61 9.72 -0.42
CA ASP A 107 -19.38 10.80 0.21
C ASP A 107 -18.67 11.39 1.45
N SER A 108 -19.32 12.30 2.16
CA SER A 108 -18.80 12.93 3.39
C SER A 108 -18.50 11.94 4.53
N ASP A 109 -19.11 10.76 4.52
CA ASP A 109 -18.91 9.69 5.52
C ASP A 109 -17.87 8.65 5.05
N PHE A 110 -17.13 8.97 3.97
CA PHE A 110 -16.24 8.05 3.28
C PHE A 110 -16.96 6.76 2.83
N LYS A 111 -18.26 6.82 2.52
CA LYS A 111 -18.98 5.68 1.93
C LYS A 111 -18.83 5.74 0.41
N PRO A 112 -18.57 4.59 -0.26
CA PRO A 112 -18.47 4.57 -1.71
C PRO A 112 -19.77 5.06 -2.35
N VAL A 113 -19.67 6.05 -3.24
CA VAL A 113 -20.83 6.52 -4.02
C VAL A 113 -21.20 5.46 -5.06
N THR A 114 -20.19 4.86 -5.69
CA THR A 114 -20.31 3.81 -6.70
C THR A 114 -19.51 2.59 -6.27
N LYS A 115 -20.16 1.43 -6.11
CA LYS A 115 -19.56 0.24 -5.49
C LYS A 115 -18.78 -0.66 -6.45
N ASP A 116 -18.88 -0.43 -7.76
CA ASP A 116 -18.24 -1.21 -8.83
C ASP A 116 -17.02 -0.50 -9.44
N LYS A 117 -16.67 0.70 -8.96
CA LYS A 117 -15.54 1.49 -9.45
C LYS A 117 -14.42 1.51 -8.42
N TYR A 118 -13.48 0.57 -8.54
CA TYR A 118 -12.32 0.42 -7.65
C TYR A 118 -11.09 -0.20 -8.34
N ASP A 119 -11.07 -0.23 -9.67
CA ASP A 119 -10.10 -0.95 -10.49
C ASP A 119 -8.91 -0.08 -10.96
N ASP A 120 -8.88 1.22 -10.62
CA ASP A 120 -7.75 2.09 -10.95
C ASP A 120 -6.53 1.81 -10.05
N LEU A 121 -5.61 1.00 -10.57
CA LEU A 121 -4.36 0.63 -9.90
C LEU A 121 -3.45 1.83 -9.57
N SER A 122 -3.62 2.97 -10.23
CA SER A 122 -2.86 4.19 -9.93
C SER A 122 -3.18 4.71 -8.53
N ASN A 123 -4.43 4.55 -8.09
CA ASN A 123 -4.86 4.90 -6.73
C ASN A 123 -4.20 3.99 -5.69
N TYR A 124 -4.06 2.69 -5.97
CA TYR A 124 -3.37 1.76 -5.08
C TYR A 124 -1.88 2.07 -4.99
N LEU A 125 -1.26 2.40 -6.12
CA LEU A 125 0.15 2.77 -6.15
C LEU A 125 0.42 4.05 -5.36
N ARG A 126 -0.36 5.12 -5.59
CA ARG A 126 -0.24 6.36 -4.81
C ARG A 126 -0.56 6.13 -3.33
N TYR A 127 -1.54 5.30 -3.02
CA TYR A 127 -1.88 4.98 -1.63
C TYR A 127 -0.74 4.23 -0.91
N ALA A 128 -0.06 3.30 -1.58
CA ALA A 128 1.14 2.66 -1.05
C ALA A 128 2.26 3.69 -0.76
N GLU A 129 2.47 4.66 -1.64
CA GLU A 129 3.44 5.74 -1.43
C GLU A 129 3.09 6.60 -0.20
N ILE A 130 1.81 6.91 0.00
CA ILE A 130 1.33 7.63 1.19
C ILE A 130 1.58 6.82 2.47
N MET A 131 1.32 5.50 2.45
CA MET A 131 1.55 4.63 3.60
C MET A 131 3.04 4.47 3.92
N GLU A 132 3.90 4.38 2.91
CA GLU A 132 5.36 4.39 3.07
C GLU A 132 5.82 5.70 3.73
N PHE A 133 5.33 6.84 3.22
CA PHE A 133 5.67 8.14 3.77
C PHE A 133 5.19 8.28 5.21
N ALA A 134 3.93 7.93 5.50
CA ALA A 134 3.34 8.00 6.82
C ALA A 134 4.07 7.10 7.83
N TYR A 135 4.41 5.86 7.44
CA TYR A 135 5.17 4.95 8.30
C TYR A 135 6.55 5.50 8.65
N ARG A 136 7.22 6.20 7.72
CA ARG A 136 8.51 6.85 8.01
C ARG A 136 8.43 7.97 9.03
N GLN A 137 7.27 8.64 9.16
CA GLN A 137 7.13 9.76 10.10
C GLN A 137 7.03 9.29 11.55
N ASN A 138 6.34 8.17 11.82
CA ASN A 138 6.05 7.78 13.20
C ASN A 138 6.18 6.28 13.51
N ALA A 139 6.52 5.44 12.52
CA ALA A 139 6.62 3.98 12.64
C ALA A 139 5.35 3.27 13.16
N ASP A 140 4.16 3.87 12.97
CA ASP A 140 2.90 3.28 13.37
C ASP A 140 2.57 2.05 12.50
N LEU A 141 2.47 0.88 13.16
CA LEU A 141 2.24 -0.41 12.49
C LEU A 141 1.00 -0.47 11.57
N PRO A 142 -0.12 0.24 11.83
CA PRO A 142 -1.23 0.27 10.89
C PRO A 142 -0.83 0.71 9.47
N TYR A 143 0.10 1.66 9.32
CA TYR A 143 0.57 2.09 8.00
C TYR A 143 1.39 1.01 7.30
N LEU A 144 2.30 0.34 8.02
CA LEU A 144 3.06 -0.78 7.47
C LEU A 144 2.15 -1.96 7.10
N ASN A 145 1.15 -2.26 7.93
CA ASN A 145 0.17 -3.32 7.65
C ASN A 145 -0.64 -3.05 6.40
N VAL A 146 -1.04 -1.80 6.17
CA VAL A 146 -1.73 -1.41 4.94
C VAL A 146 -0.77 -1.45 3.76
N LEU A 147 0.45 -0.91 3.90
CA LEU A 147 1.49 -0.96 2.86
C LEU A 147 1.70 -2.38 2.34
N LEU A 148 1.89 -3.35 3.24
CA LEU A 148 2.05 -4.78 2.91
C LEU A 148 0.90 -5.30 2.04
N LYS A 149 -0.34 -5.04 2.46
CA LYS A 149 -1.56 -5.51 1.78
C LYS A 149 -1.79 -4.83 0.42
N VAL A 150 -1.44 -3.55 0.31
CA VAL A 150 -1.54 -2.81 -0.95
C VAL A 150 -0.47 -3.29 -1.93
N ILE A 151 0.76 -3.54 -1.47
CA ILE A 151 1.82 -4.12 -2.31
C ILE A 151 1.44 -5.52 -2.76
N ASP A 152 0.87 -6.37 -1.90
CA ASP A 152 0.31 -7.67 -2.29
C ASP A 152 -0.70 -7.55 -3.43
N THR A 153 -1.62 -6.59 -3.31
CA THR A 153 -2.59 -6.27 -4.36
C THR A 153 -1.87 -5.82 -5.64
N LEU A 154 -0.95 -4.88 -5.56
CA LEU A 154 -0.24 -4.37 -6.74
C LEU A 154 0.61 -5.43 -7.46
N ILE A 155 1.19 -6.37 -6.71
CA ILE A 155 1.93 -7.52 -7.28
C ILE A 155 0.98 -8.45 -8.03
N ALA A 156 -0.19 -8.76 -7.46
CA ALA A 156 -1.18 -9.64 -8.10
C ALA A 156 -1.68 -9.09 -9.46
N TYR A 157 -1.70 -7.76 -9.62
CA TYR A 157 -2.12 -7.08 -10.85
C TYR A 157 -0.95 -6.45 -11.63
N SER A 158 0.30 -6.81 -11.32
CA SER A 158 1.49 -6.13 -11.87
C SER A 158 1.59 -6.13 -13.39
N LYS A 159 1.08 -7.18 -14.04
CA LYS A 159 1.01 -7.30 -15.52
C LYS A 159 0.11 -6.23 -16.19
N TYR A 160 -0.74 -5.57 -15.42
CA TYR A 160 -1.61 -4.48 -15.89
C TYR A 160 -1.01 -3.10 -15.59
N LEU A 161 0.13 -3.02 -14.89
CA LEU A 161 0.82 -1.77 -14.63
C LEU A 161 1.69 -1.38 -15.84
N LEU A 162 1.73 -0.09 -16.13
CA LEU A 162 2.70 0.48 -17.06
C LEU A 162 4.13 0.30 -16.52
N PRO A 163 5.18 0.25 -17.37
CA PRO A 163 6.57 0.06 -16.92
C PRO A 163 7.04 1.06 -15.86
N GLU A 164 6.63 2.33 -15.96
CA GLU A 164 6.95 3.35 -14.95
C GLU A 164 6.33 3.02 -13.58
N ASN A 165 5.09 2.53 -13.57
CA ASN A 165 4.39 2.13 -12.36
C ASN A 165 4.98 0.83 -11.77
N GLN A 166 5.50 -0.07 -12.61
CA GLN A 166 6.27 -1.23 -12.17
C GLN A 166 7.59 -0.80 -11.48
N ALA A 167 8.30 0.17 -12.06
CA ALA A 167 9.51 0.73 -11.44
C ALA A 167 9.22 1.42 -10.09
N ARG A 168 8.10 2.12 -9.97
CA ARG A 168 7.62 2.69 -8.70
C ARG A 168 7.26 1.61 -7.68
N LEU A 169 6.59 0.55 -8.11
CA LEU A 169 6.30 -0.60 -7.27
C LEU A 169 7.60 -1.29 -6.79
N ALA A 170 8.61 -1.42 -7.64
CA ALA A 170 9.93 -1.93 -7.25
C ALA A 170 10.59 -1.08 -6.17
N TRP A 171 10.42 0.25 -6.24
CA TRP A 171 10.89 1.16 -5.20
C TRP A 171 10.16 0.91 -3.88
N LEU A 172 8.83 0.83 -3.90
CA LEU A 172 8.00 0.53 -2.73
C LEU A 172 8.35 -0.82 -2.11
N ILE A 173 8.57 -1.86 -2.92
CA ILE A 173 9.00 -3.18 -2.44
C ILE A 173 10.32 -3.07 -1.68
N LYS A 174 11.31 -2.32 -2.18
CA LYS A 174 12.57 -2.10 -1.45
C LYS A 174 12.36 -1.40 -0.12
N ARG A 175 11.44 -0.42 -0.05
CA ARG A 175 11.07 0.26 1.19
C ARG A 175 10.38 -0.69 2.18
N GLU A 176 9.43 -1.49 1.69
CA GLU A 176 8.73 -2.52 2.47
C GLU A 176 9.72 -3.53 3.08
N ILE A 177 10.63 -4.08 2.26
CA ILE A 177 11.70 -4.99 2.71
C ILE A 177 12.52 -4.35 3.83
N TYR A 178 12.95 -3.11 3.63
CA TYR A 178 13.72 -2.37 4.62
C TYR A 178 12.96 -2.20 5.94
N HIS A 179 11.67 -1.83 5.88
CA HIS A 179 10.84 -1.58 7.06
C HIS A 179 10.57 -2.85 7.87
N VAL A 180 10.23 -3.96 7.22
CA VAL A 180 10.02 -5.24 7.89
C VAL A 180 11.34 -5.79 8.44
N GLY A 181 12.45 -5.64 7.71
CA GLY A 181 13.79 -6.00 8.20
C GLY A 181 14.16 -5.25 9.47
N ALA A 182 14.00 -3.92 9.48
CA ALA A 182 14.26 -3.11 10.67
C ALA A 182 13.35 -3.48 11.85
N LEU A 183 12.08 -3.82 11.59
CA LEU A 183 11.16 -4.29 12.62
C LEU A 183 11.56 -5.67 13.15
N ALA A 184 11.98 -6.59 12.28
CA ALA A 184 12.47 -7.91 12.67
C ALA A 184 13.73 -7.81 13.55
N ASP A 185 14.70 -7.00 13.14
CA ASP A 185 15.93 -6.77 13.90
C ASP A 185 15.63 -6.21 15.30
N LYS A 186 14.70 -5.24 15.39
CA LYS A 186 14.23 -4.69 16.69
C LYS A 186 13.61 -5.74 17.60
N ASN A 187 13.06 -6.81 17.03
CA ASN A 187 12.46 -7.93 17.76
C ASN A 187 13.40 -9.15 17.87
N GLY A 188 14.69 -9.00 17.52
CA GLY A 188 15.69 -10.06 17.64
C GLY A 188 15.62 -11.15 16.56
N LEU A 189 14.94 -10.89 15.45
CA LEU A 189 14.82 -11.80 14.30
C LEU A 189 15.71 -11.32 13.15
N LYS A 190 16.49 -12.23 12.54
CA LYS A 190 17.33 -11.93 11.37
C LYS A 190 16.73 -12.52 10.10
N ILE A 191 16.18 -11.67 9.23
CA ILE A 191 15.49 -12.08 7.99
C ILE A 191 16.10 -11.48 6.73
#